data_AF-A0A949U821-F1
#
_entry.id   AF-A0A949U821-F1
#
_cell.length_a   1.000
_cell.length_b   1.000
_cell.length_c   1.000
_cell.angle_alpha   90.00
_cell.angle_beta   90.00
_cell.angle_gamma   90.00
#
_symmetry.space_group_name_H-M   'P 1'
#
loop_
_entity.id
_entity.type
_entity.pdbx_description
1 polymer ?
#
loop_
_entity_poly.entity_id
_entity_poly.type
_entity_poly.pdbx_seq_one_letter_code
_entity_poly.pdbx_strand_id
1 'polypeptide(L)'
;MAHLWAAFLCFLPAIGLGVWQMWMRSPLRAPLDDPNAYYASVTAHGSIMAYVFPTLLAMGFGYAIANSAMNGALRGIKLGWLGFYLAVIGTVMAVIPIASGRSSVLYTFYPTLIGSPWYYVGVVLVVVGSWCWIAVMVLNMRAWKKENPGKPVPLALFGINAAAILWGWTSLGAA
;
A
#
# COMPACT_ATOMS: atom_id res chain seq x y z
N MET A 1 14.79 3.05 -0.24
CA MET A 1 14.52 2.19 0.92
C MET A 1 13.45 2.70 1.88
N ALA A 2 13.15 4.01 1.95
CA ALA A 2 12.12 4.56 2.84
C ALA A 2 10.74 3.84 2.77
N HIS A 3 10.27 3.48 1.58
CA HIS A 3 9.04 2.72 1.38
C HIS A 3 9.01 1.38 2.13
N LEU A 4 10.12 0.62 2.10
CA LEU A 4 10.21 -0.67 2.79
C LEU A 4 10.18 -0.48 4.31
N TRP A 5 10.91 0.50 4.83
CA TRP A 5 10.87 0.84 6.26
C TRP A 5 9.46 1.22 6.71
N ALA A 6 8.76 2.07 5.95
CA ALA A 6 7.38 2.43 6.23
C ALA A 6 6.43 1.22 6.15
N ALA A 7 6.63 0.33 5.17
CA ALA A 7 5.86 -0.91 5.05
C ALA A 7 6.02 -1.76 6.31
N PHE A 8 7.25 -2.07 6.72
CA PHE A 8 7.49 -2.88 7.91
C PHE A 8 7.03 -2.21 9.19
N LEU A 9 7.16 -0.89 9.31
CA LEU A 9 6.65 -0.14 10.45
C LEU A 9 5.12 -0.28 10.59
N CYS A 10 4.37 -0.27 9.48
CA CYS A 10 2.92 -0.50 9.49
C CYS A 10 2.56 -1.99 9.68
N PHE A 11 3.39 -2.90 9.17
CA PHE A 11 3.18 -4.35 9.24
C PHE A 11 3.21 -4.87 10.68
N LEU A 12 4.14 -4.40 11.50
CA LEU A 12 4.30 -4.86 12.89
C LEU A 12 3.01 -4.73 13.73
N PRO A 13 2.35 -3.55 13.83
CA PRO A 13 1.09 -3.46 14.54
C PRO A 13 -0.02 -4.27 13.86
N ALA A 14 -0.04 -4.36 12.52
CA ALA A 14 -1.02 -5.18 11.82
C ALA A 14 -0.92 -6.67 12.19
N ILE A 15 0.29 -7.24 12.29
CA ILE A 15 0.47 -8.61 12.77
C ILE A 15 -0.09 -8.76 14.19
N GLY A 16 0.23 -7.83 15.08
CA GLY A 16 -0.27 -7.85 16.46
C GLY A 16 -1.81 -7.89 16.50
N LEU A 17 -2.46 -7.06 15.69
CA LEU A 17 -3.92 -7.07 15.54
C LEU A 17 -4.44 -8.40 14.98
N GLY A 18 -3.76 -9.00 14.00
CA GLY A 18 -4.14 -10.30 13.42
C GLY A 18 -4.04 -11.45 14.42
N VAL A 19 -2.97 -11.48 15.22
CA VAL A 19 -2.82 -12.45 16.32
C VAL A 19 -3.94 -12.27 17.35
N TRP A 20 -4.22 -11.02 17.73
CA TRP A 20 -5.30 -10.73 18.68
C TRP A 20 -6.68 -11.11 18.13
N GLN A 21 -6.96 -10.92 16.84
CA GLN A 21 -8.21 -11.38 16.19
C GLN A 21 -8.38 -12.90 16.29
N MET A 22 -7.31 -13.67 16.08
CA MET A 22 -7.34 -15.13 16.24
C MET A 22 -7.57 -15.52 17.70
N TRP A 23 -6.96 -14.80 18.63
CA TRP A 23 -7.19 -15.01 20.06
C TRP A 23 -8.66 -14.79 20.44
N MET A 24 -9.26 -13.68 20.00
CA MET A 24 -10.70 -13.36 20.18
C MET A 24 -11.64 -14.41 19.57
N ARG A 25 -11.18 -15.15 18.55
CA ARG A 25 -11.94 -16.22 17.90
C ARG A 25 -11.62 -17.62 18.45
N SER A 26 -10.76 -17.72 19.45
CA SER A 26 -10.40 -18.98 20.09
C SER A 26 -11.25 -19.24 21.35
N PRO A 27 -11.27 -20.47 21.88
CA PRO A 27 -11.88 -20.76 23.18
C PRO A 27 -11.14 -20.13 24.38
N LEU A 28 -9.99 -19.49 24.15
CA LEU A 28 -9.20 -18.85 25.19
C LEU A 28 -9.79 -17.49 25.54
N ARG A 29 -9.74 -17.12 26.82
CA ARG A 29 -10.13 -15.76 27.24
C ARG A 29 -9.15 -14.74 26.63
N ALA A 30 -9.64 -13.91 25.74
CA ALA A 30 -8.85 -12.85 25.13
C ALA A 30 -8.80 -11.60 26.05
N PRO A 31 -7.66 -10.89 26.10
CA PRO A 31 -7.61 -9.56 26.68
C PRO A 31 -8.41 -8.59 25.79
N LEU A 32 -9.25 -7.74 26.41
CA LEU A 32 -10.15 -6.78 25.75
C LEU A 32 -11.23 -7.45 24.86
N ASP A 33 -12.12 -8.23 25.48
CA ASP A 33 -13.28 -8.84 24.79
C ASP A 33 -14.40 -7.81 24.54
N ASP A 34 -14.19 -6.94 23.55
CA ASP A 34 -15.14 -5.90 23.13
C ASP A 34 -15.39 -5.97 21.62
N PRO A 35 -16.66 -6.11 21.17
CA PRO A 35 -16.99 -6.14 19.75
C PRO A 35 -16.52 -4.91 18.98
N ASN A 36 -16.58 -3.70 19.56
CA ASN A 36 -16.18 -2.49 18.84
C ASN A 36 -14.67 -2.48 18.58
N ALA A 37 -13.87 -2.85 19.58
CA ALA A 37 -12.43 -3.07 19.44
C ALA A 37 -12.12 -4.16 18.40
N TYR A 38 -12.93 -5.22 18.35
CA TYR A 38 -12.77 -6.27 17.34
C TYR A 38 -12.97 -5.74 15.92
N TYR A 39 -14.04 -5.00 15.68
CA TYR A 39 -14.32 -4.43 14.37
C TYR A 39 -13.33 -3.32 13.96
N ALA A 40 -12.84 -2.52 14.91
CA ALA A 40 -11.76 -1.57 14.66
C ALA A 40 -10.45 -2.29 14.28
N SER A 41 -10.13 -3.38 14.97
CA SER A 41 -8.94 -4.21 14.71
C SER A 41 -8.96 -4.85 13.31
N VAL A 42 -10.07 -5.49 12.91
CA VAL A 42 -10.17 -6.09 11.56
C VAL A 42 -10.14 -5.03 10.46
N THR A 43 -10.64 -3.82 10.75
CA THR A 43 -10.54 -2.67 9.83
C THR A 43 -9.09 -2.21 9.70
N ALA A 44 -8.40 -1.95 10.82
CA ALA A 44 -6.99 -1.54 10.80
C ALA A 44 -6.09 -2.60 10.16
N HIS A 45 -6.19 -3.86 10.61
CA HIS A 45 -5.40 -4.97 10.07
C HIS A 45 -5.65 -5.14 8.58
N GLY A 46 -6.93 -5.25 8.18
CA GLY A 46 -7.30 -5.47 6.78
C GLY A 46 -6.81 -4.34 5.89
N SER A 47 -7.01 -3.08 6.30
CA SER A 47 -6.61 -1.94 5.46
C SER A 47 -5.10 -1.79 5.35
N ILE A 48 -4.36 -2.06 6.42
CA ILE A 48 -2.90 -2.10 6.35
C ILE A 48 -2.44 -3.23 5.43
N MET A 49 -2.97 -4.43 5.58
CA MET A 49 -2.53 -5.62 4.83
C MET A 49 -2.98 -5.62 3.37
N ALA A 50 -4.09 -4.95 3.04
CA ALA A 50 -4.63 -4.89 1.68
C ALA A 50 -4.12 -3.68 0.88
N TYR A 51 -3.98 -2.51 1.53
CA TYR A 51 -3.69 -1.25 0.83
C TYR A 51 -2.34 -0.65 1.18
N VAL A 52 -1.94 -0.61 2.45
CA VAL A 52 -0.75 0.14 2.86
C VAL A 52 0.53 -0.68 2.63
N PHE A 53 0.60 -1.85 3.27
CA PHE A 53 1.78 -2.72 3.25
C PHE A 53 2.14 -3.20 1.84
N PRO A 54 1.25 -3.88 1.08
CA PRO A 54 1.61 -4.42 -0.22
C PRO A 54 1.98 -3.32 -1.23
N THR A 55 1.30 -2.17 -1.16
CA THR A 55 1.62 -1.02 -2.04
C THR A 55 2.99 -0.45 -1.73
N LEU A 56 3.31 -0.15 -0.46
CA LEU A 56 4.64 0.33 -0.09
C LEU A 56 5.74 -0.68 -0.42
N LEU A 57 5.46 -1.98 -0.25
CA LEU A 57 6.37 -3.06 -0.60
C LEU A 57 6.63 -3.10 -2.11
N ALA A 58 5.57 -3.10 -2.93
CA ALA A 58 5.65 -3.08 -4.39
C ALA A 58 6.39 -1.83 -4.91
N MET A 59 6.11 -0.67 -4.32
CA MET A 59 6.81 0.58 -4.62
C MET A 59 8.31 0.46 -4.32
N GLY A 60 8.66 0.02 -3.11
CA GLY A 60 10.03 -0.14 -2.66
C GLY A 60 10.84 -1.10 -3.55
N PHE A 61 10.29 -2.30 -3.81
CA PHE A 61 10.92 -3.27 -4.70
C PHE A 61 11.01 -2.76 -6.14
N GLY A 62 9.96 -2.12 -6.65
CA GLY A 62 9.97 -1.61 -8.01
C GLY A 62 11.01 -0.53 -8.24
N TYR A 63 11.21 0.38 -7.28
CA TYR A 63 12.33 1.33 -7.36
C TYR A 63 13.69 0.63 -7.31
N ALA A 64 13.86 -0.40 -6.47
CA ALA A 64 15.12 -1.14 -6.41
C ALA A 64 15.42 -1.87 -7.73
N ILE A 65 14.41 -2.54 -8.31
CA ILE A 65 14.51 -3.22 -9.61
C ILE A 65 14.83 -2.22 -10.72
N ALA A 66 14.08 -1.11 -10.81
CA ALA A 66 14.31 -0.09 -11.82
C ALA A 66 15.70 0.55 -11.67
N ASN A 67 16.13 0.85 -10.45
CA ASN A 67 17.46 1.39 -10.18
C ASN A 67 18.56 0.42 -10.60
N SER A 68 18.41 -0.87 -10.30
CA SER A 68 19.36 -1.91 -10.71
C SER A 68 19.42 -2.07 -12.22
N ALA A 69 18.27 -2.08 -12.90
CA ALA A 69 18.20 -2.22 -14.36
C ALA A 69 18.77 -1.01 -15.11
N MET A 70 18.73 0.18 -14.47
CA MET A 70 19.27 1.43 -14.99
C MET A 70 20.69 1.75 -14.50
N ASN A 71 21.41 0.78 -13.91
CA ASN A 71 22.76 0.97 -13.37
C ASN A 71 22.90 2.17 -12.40
N GLY A 72 21.89 2.39 -11.55
CA GLY A 72 21.85 3.48 -10.57
C GLY A 72 21.21 4.79 -11.08
N ALA A 73 20.90 4.90 -12.38
CA ALA A 73 20.32 6.09 -12.97
C ALA A 73 18.77 6.11 -12.91
N LEU A 74 18.19 5.88 -11.72
CA LEU A 74 16.74 5.90 -11.55
C LEU A 74 16.15 7.28 -11.89
N ARG A 75 15.22 7.31 -12.83
CA ARG A 75 14.53 8.54 -13.23
C ARG A 75 13.24 8.73 -12.46
N GLY A 76 12.79 9.98 -12.30
CA GLY A 76 11.51 10.31 -11.65
C GLY A 76 11.55 10.35 -10.12
N ILE A 77 12.74 10.53 -9.51
CA ILE A 77 12.92 10.51 -8.04
C ILE A 77 11.97 11.46 -7.31
N LYS A 78 11.75 12.68 -7.82
CA LYS A 78 10.82 13.65 -7.22
C LYS A 78 9.38 13.12 -7.17
N LEU A 79 8.94 12.46 -8.24
CA LEU A 79 7.61 11.84 -8.31
C LEU A 79 7.53 10.62 -7.37
N GLY A 80 8.61 9.88 -7.22
CA GLY A 80 8.69 8.80 -6.24
C GLY A 80 8.54 9.29 -4.79
N TRP A 81 9.12 10.44 -4.45
CA TRP A 81 8.92 11.08 -3.14
C TRP A 81 7.50 11.63 -2.96
N LEU A 82 6.91 12.22 -4.01
CA LEU A 82 5.52 12.64 -3.96
C LEU A 82 4.60 11.45 -3.63
N GLY A 83 4.76 10.33 -4.35
CA GLY A 83 4.01 9.10 -4.08
C GLY A 83 4.20 8.57 -2.67
N PHE A 84 5.43 8.62 -2.15
CA PHE A 84 5.74 8.25 -0.77
C PHE A 84 4.97 9.09 0.25
N TYR A 85 5.02 10.42 0.13
CA TYR A 85 4.34 11.31 1.07
C TYR A 85 2.82 11.15 1.01
N LEU A 86 2.25 10.98 -0.18
CA LEU A 86 0.82 10.69 -0.34
C LEU A 86 0.43 9.40 0.39
N ALA A 87 1.23 8.33 0.25
CA ALA A 87 0.97 7.08 0.95
C ALA A 87 1.09 7.21 2.48
N VAL A 88 2.09 7.93 2.99
CA VAL A 88 2.27 8.13 4.43
C VAL A 88 1.14 8.99 5.02
N ILE A 89 0.82 10.11 4.38
CA ILE A 89 -0.28 11.00 4.81
C ILE A 89 -1.61 10.25 4.75
N GLY A 90 -1.87 9.52 3.67
CA GLY A 90 -3.06 8.70 3.51
C GLY A 90 -3.20 7.64 4.61
N THR A 91 -2.10 6.95 4.93
CA THR A 91 -2.06 5.96 6.01
C THR A 91 -2.40 6.58 7.36
N VAL A 92 -1.75 7.69 7.73
CA VAL A 92 -2.02 8.37 9.01
C VAL A 92 -3.47 8.86 9.07
N MET A 93 -3.96 9.45 7.98
CA MET A 93 -5.32 9.95 7.88
C MET A 93 -6.37 8.83 7.98
N ALA A 94 -6.06 7.63 7.48
CA ALA A 94 -6.93 6.46 7.61
C ALA A 94 -6.91 5.86 9.03
N VAL A 95 -5.73 5.82 9.68
CA VAL A 95 -5.56 5.23 11.01
C VAL A 95 -6.25 6.03 12.10
N ILE A 96 -6.24 7.37 12.03
CA ILE A 96 -6.82 8.23 13.08
C ILE A 96 -8.31 7.92 13.33
N PRO A 97 -9.21 7.90 12.31
CA PRO A 97 -10.60 7.53 12.50
C PRO A 97 -10.79 6.12 13.07
N ILE A 98 -10.00 5.14 12.63
CA ILE A 98 -10.08 3.76 13.14
C ILE A 98 -9.71 3.72 14.62
N ALA A 99 -8.58 4.32 14.99
CA ALA A 99 -8.09 4.37 16.38
C ALA A 99 -9.05 5.14 17.31
N SER A 100 -9.77 6.13 16.78
CA SER A 100 -10.80 6.88 17.52
C SER A 100 -12.17 6.18 17.60
N GLY A 101 -12.30 4.96 17.05
CA GLY A 101 -13.57 4.22 17.02
C GLY A 101 -14.60 4.78 16.04
N ARG A 102 -14.21 5.71 15.16
CA ARG A 102 -15.09 6.37 14.17
C ARG A 102 -15.15 5.65 12.82
N SER A 103 -14.32 4.62 12.63
CA SER A 103 -14.33 3.79 11.42
C SER A 103 -14.04 2.33 11.75
N SER A 104 -15.08 1.50 11.60
CA SER A 104 -15.04 0.04 11.83
C SER A 104 -15.71 -0.69 10.66
N VAL A 105 -15.24 -0.41 9.44
CA VAL A 105 -15.94 -0.72 8.18
C VAL A 105 -15.32 -1.85 7.36
N LEU A 106 -14.29 -2.52 7.89
CA LEU A 106 -13.47 -3.52 7.20
C LEU A 106 -12.75 -2.92 5.96
N TYR A 107 -11.91 -3.73 5.32
CA TYR A 107 -11.14 -3.31 4.14
C TYR A 107 -11.92 -3.46 2.82
N THR A 108 -13.09 -4.09 2.84
CA THR A 108 -13.90 -4.35 1.63
C THR A 108 -14.89 -3.23 1.30
N PHE A 109 -15.09 -2.28 2.22
CA PHE A 109 -15.97 -1.11 2.04
C PHE A 109 -17.41 -1.48 1.64
N TYR A 110 -18.01 -2.48 2.30
CA TYR A 110 -19.41 -2.80 2.03
C TYR A 110 -20.29 -1.54 2.15
N PRO A 111 -21.13 -1.21 1.16
CA PRO A 111 -21.83 0.08 1.09
C PRO A 111 -22.69 0.43 2.31
N THR A 112 -23.17 -0.58 3.03
CA THR A 112 -23.99 -0.42 4.23
C THR A 112 -23.18 -0.08 5.48
N LEU A 113 -21.85 -0.25 5.47
CA LEU A 113 -20.95 0.09 6.56
C LEU A 113 -20.30 1.45 6.30
N ILE A 114 -20.80 2.48 6.98
CA ILE A 114 -20.36 3.87 6.82
C ILE A 114 -19.41 4.24 7.96
N GLY A 115 -18.22 4.73 7.61
CA GLY A 115 -17.23 5.25 8.55
C GLY A 115 -16.99 6.74 8.35
N SER A 116 -15.97 7.28 9.03
CA SER A 116 -15.54 8.65 8.80
C SER A 116 -15.08 8.88 7.36
N PRO A 117 -15.46 9.99 6.70
CA PRO A 117 -14.97 10.35 5.36
C PRO A 117 -13.44 10.37 5.26
N TRP A 118 -12.76 10.78 6.33
CA TRP A 118 -11.30 10.84 6.39
C TRP A 118 -10.64 9.47 6.25
N TYR A 119 -11.30 8.39 6.65
CA TYR A 119 -10.80 7.04 6.43
C TYR A 119 -10.72 6.72 4.93
N TYR A 120 -11.79 7.00 4.18
CA TYR A 120 -11.83 6.75 2.74
C TYR A 120 -10.85 7.64 1.98
N VAL A 121 -10.79 8.94 2.31
CA VAL A 121 -9.80 9.85 1.72
C VAL A 121 -8.37 9.36 2.00
N GLY A 122 -8.11 8.85 3.21
CA GLY A 122 -6.84 8.23 3.58
C GLY A 122 -6.45 7.08 2.66
N VAL A 123 -7.36 6.13 2.44
CA VAL A 123 -7.13 5.00 1.51
C VAL A 123 -6.90 5.49 0.08
N VAL A 124 -7.72 6.42 -0.40
CA VAL A 124 -7.57 7.00 -1.76
C VAL A 124 -6.19 7.65 -1.93
N LEU A 125 -5.68 8.38 -0.93
CA LEU A 125 -4.33 8.94 -1.02
C LEU A 125 -3.23 7.88 -1.13
N VAL A 126 -3.39 6.71 -0.49
CA VAL A 126 -2.44 5.59 -0.66
C VAL A 126 -2.49 5.06 -2.10
N VAL A 127 -3.69 4.88 -2.65
CA VAL A 127 -3.89 4.43 -4.03
C VAL A 127 -3.29 5.45 -5.02
N VAL A 128 -3.63 6.74 -4.89
CA VAL A 128 -3.09 7.81 -5.76
C VAL A 128 -1.57 7.96 -5.60
N GLY A 129 -1.05 7.77 -4.38
CA GLY A 129 0.40 7.72 -4.14
C GLY A 129 1.09 6.62 -4.95
N SER A 130 0.45 5.46 -5.09
CA SER A 130 0.95 4.37 -5.94
C SER A 130 0.93 4.69 -7.43
N TRP A 131 0.04 5.56 -7.90
CA TRP A 131 0.02 5.96 -9.31
C TRP A 131 1.25 6.77 -9.71
N CYS A 132 1.81 7.54 -8.77
CA CYS A 132 3.12 8.17 -8.95
C CYS A 132 4.20 7.11 -9.22
N TRP A 133 4.18 5.99 -8.48
CA TRP A 133 5.09 4.88 -8.70
C TRP A 133 4.87 4.21 -10.07
N ILE A 134 3.62 3.99 -10.50
CA ILE A 134 3.33 3.45 -11.84
C ILE A 134 3.96 4.33 -12.92
N ALA A 135 3.77 5.65 -12.82
CA ALA A 135 4.37 6.59 -13.77
C ALA A 135 5.91 6.49 -13.79
N VAL A 136 6.54 6.35 -12.62
CA VAL A 136 8.00 6.15 -12.52
C VAL A 136 8.42 4.81 -13.16
N MET A 137 7.69 3.72 -12.94
CA MET A 137 7.99 2.42 -13.56
C MET A 137 7.92 2.50 -15.08
N VAL A 138 6.84 3.05 -15.63
CA VAL A 138 6.65 3.22 -17.07
C VAL A 138 7.74 4.12 -17.68
N LEU A 139 8.10 5.20 -16.98
CA LEU A 139 9.14 6.12 -17.44
C LEU A 139 10.51 5.43 -17.51
N ASN A 140 10.88 4.62 -16.51
CA ASN A 140 12.15 3.89 -16.52
C ASN A 140 12.14 2.74 -17.54
N MET A 141 11.01 2.05 -17.74
CA MET A 141 10.87 1.03 -18.79
C MET A 141 11.05 1.62 -20.20
N ARG A 142 10.45 2.79 -20.46
CA ARG A 142 10.63 3.51 -21.72
C ARG A 142 12.07 3.98 -21.92
N ALA A 143 12.69 4.52 -20.86
CA ALA A 143 14.09 4.92 -20.88
C ALA A 143 15.01 3.74 -21.20
N TRP A 144 14.83 2.62 -20.51
CA TRP A 144 15.62 1.41 -20.70
C TRP A 144 15.55 0.91 -22.14
N LYS A 145 14.34 0.84 -22.72
CA LYS A 145 14.12 0.42 -24.11
C LYS A 145 14.78 1.35 -25.12
N LYS A 146 14.81 2.66 -24.86
CA LYS A 146 15.48 3.65 -25.73
C LYS A 146 16.99 3.50 -25.69
N GLU A 147 17.56 3.20 -24.53
CA GLU A 147 19.01 3.04 -24.33
C GLU A 147 19.53 1.67 -24.76
N ASN A 148 18.65 0.68 -24.90
CA ASN A 148 19.00 -0.70 -25.25
C ASN A 148 18.19 -1.20 -26.45
N PRO A 149 18.31 -0.57 -27.64
CA PRO A 149 17.58 -0.98 -28.83
C PRO A 149 17.94 -2.42 -29.21
N GLY A 150 16.91 -3.22 -29.53
CA GLY A 150 17.07 -4.61 -29.95
C GLY A 150 17.40 -5.61 -28.83
N LYS A 151 17.62 -5.17 -27.59
CA LYS A 151 17.89 -6.07 -26.45
C LYS A 151 16.60 -6.44 -25.73
N PRO A 152 16.48 -7.69 -25.23
CA PRO A 152 15.36 -8.09 -24.40
C PRO A 152 15.39 -7.36 -23.06
N VAL A 153 14.23 -6.89 -22.60
CA VAL A 153 14.09 -6.22 -21.29
C VAL A 153 14.39 -7.22 -20.16
N PRO A 154 15.13 -6.83 -19.11
CA PRO A 154 15.36 -7.68 -17.95
C PRO A 154 14.03 -8.14 -17.34
N LEU A 155 13.93 -9.44 -17.04
CA LEU A 155 12.68 -10.07 -16.61
C LEU A 155 12.06 -9.36 -15.39
N ALA A 156 12.88 -9.00 -14.39
CA ALA A 156 12.39 -8.29 -13.20
C ALA A 156 11.79 -6.91 -13.54
N LEU A 157 12.41 -6.14 -14.44
CA LEU A 157 11.90 -4.83 -14.86
C LEU A 157 10.61 -4.98 -15.65
N PHE A 158 10.51 -5.99 -16.51
CA PHE A 158 9.28 -6.31 -17.23
C PHE A 158 8.15 -6.70 -16.26
N GLY A 159 8.41 -7.65 -15.36
CA GLY A 159 7.42 -8.16 -14.41
C GLY A 159 6.86 -7.07 -13.50
N ILE A 160 7.73 -6.21 -12.95
CA ILE A 160 7.26 -5.13 -12.08
C ILE A 160 6.47 -4.06 -12.85
N ASN A 161 6.82 -3.79 -14.11
CA ASN A 161 6.04 -2.89 -14.95
C ASN A 161 4.67 -3.48 -15.31
N ALA A 162 4.61 -4.76 -15.65
CA ALA A 162 3.34 -5.45 -15.90
C ALA A 162 2.44 -5.40 -14.65
N ALA A 163 3.01 -5.68 -13.47
CA ALA A 163 2.29 -5.56 -12.20
C ALA A 163 1.81 -4.12 -11.93
N ALA A 164 2.66 -3.11 -12.20
CA ALA A 164 2.30 -1.70 -12.04
C ALA A 164 1.14 -1.29 -12.96
N ILE A 165 1.15 -1.73 -14.23
CA ILE A 165 0.08 -1.41 -15.19
C ILE A 165 -1.22 -2.13 -14.81
N LEU A 166 -1.14 -3.41 -14.43
CA LEU A 166 -2.31 -4.16 -13.95
C LEU A 166 -2.93 -3.47 -12.72
N TRP A 167 -2.10 -3.10 -11.75
CA TRP A 167 -2.54 -2.34 -10.58
C TRP A 167 -3.15 -0.99 -10.97
N GLY A 168 -2.55 -0.27 -11.91
CA GLY A 168 -3.11 0.98 -12.43
C GLY A 168 -4.51 0.82 -12.99
N TRP A 169 -4.77 -0.28 -13.72
CA TRP A 169 -6.09 -0.59 -14.23
C TRP A 169 -7.08 -0.96 -13.12
N THR A 170 -6.69 -1.88 -12.23
CA THR A 170 -7.62 -2.43 -11.22
C THR A 170 -7.87 -1.49 -10.05
N SER A 171 -6.95 -0.56 -9.77
CA SER A 171 -7.08 0.41 -8.67
C SER A 171 -7.95 1.62 -9.00
N LEU A 172 -8.36 1.82 -10.27
CA LEU A 172 -9.25 2.91 -10.67
C LEU A 172 -10.59 2.90 -9.92
N GLY A 173 -11.14 1.71 -9.64
CA GLY A 173 -12.39 1.60 -8.88
C GLY A 173 -12.25 1.86 -7.38
N ALA A 174 -11.02 1.96 -6.87
CA ALA A 174 -10.71 2.22 -5.47
C ALA A 174 -10.32 3.68 -5.19
N ALA A 175 -10.22 4.52 -6.23
CA ALA A 175 -9.87 5.94 -6.17
C ALA A 175 -11.05 6.80 -6.65
#